data_AF-A0A3S1ZIV3-F1
#
_entry.id   AF-A0A3S1ZIV3-F1
#
_cell.length_a   1.000
_cell.length_b   1.000
_cell.length_c   1.000
_cell.angle_alpha   90.00
_cell.angle_beta   90.00
_cell.angle_gamma   90.00
#
_symmetry.space_group_name_H-M   'P 1'
#
loop_
_entity.id
_entity.type
_entity.pdbx_description
1 polymer ?
#
loop_
_entity_poly.entity_id
_entity_poly.type
_entity_poly.pdbx_seq_one_letter_code
_entity_poly.pdbx_strand_id
1 'polypeptide(L)'
;MTGANGFVGPYVGEALRKICGPEVVIAATSKDGGPHPAFGQVEELDVTDTAAVHEAMARHRPTHVIHLAAVAAPDAAQANPRNTWRIHVDGALNVANAILNTAPDCWLVHVGSGLVYGESAKTGRPLDESTLLAPVDDYA
;
A
#
# COMPACT_ATOMS: atom_id res chain seq x y z
N MET A 1 4.34 6.36 -3.78
CA MET A 1 3.56 5.89 -2.62
C MET A 1 2.11 5.73 -3.04
N THR A 2 1.61 4.50 -3.04
CA THR A 2 0.19 4.24 -3.32
C THR A 2 -0.65 4.45 -2.07
N GLY A 3 -1.94 4.75 -2.22
CA GLY A 3 -2.84 4.96 -1.08
C GLY A 3 -2.53 6.22 -0.27
N ALA A 4 -1.92 7.23 -0.90
CA ALA A 4 -1.41 8.43 -0.22
C ALA A 4 -2.51 9.29 0.43
N ASN A 5 -3.75 9.25 -0.09
CA ASN A 5 -4.91 9.91 0.53
C ASN A 5 -5.41 9.22 1.80
N GLY A 6 -4.92 8.00 2.10
CA GLY A 6 -5.28 7.28 3.32
C GLY A 6 -4.65 7.91 4.56
N PHE A 7 -5.15 7.53 5.74
CA PHE A 7 -4.74 8.09 7.02
C PHE A 7 -3.22 8.07 7.26
N VAL A 8 -2.54 6.99 6.88
CA VAL A 8 -1.09 6.80 7.14
C VAL A 8 -0.22 7.59 6.17
N GLY A 9 -0.69 7.84 4.94
CA GLY A 9 0.10 8.46 3.87
C GLY A 9 0.80 9.75 4.30
N PRO A 10 0.09 10.76 4.82
CA PRO A 10 0.66 12.05 5.21
C PRO A 10 1.78 11.93 6.24
N TYR A 11 1.65 11.04 7.22
CA TYR A 11 2.66 10.80 8.25
C TYR A 11 3.93 10.18 7.66
N VAL A 12 3.79 9.23 6.72
CA VAL A 12 4.92 8.66 5.99
C VAL A 12 5.60 9.74 5.15
N GLY A 13 4.81 10.58 4.47
CA GLY A 13 5.32 11.69 3.67
C GLY A 13 6.14 12.70 4.49
N GLU A 14 5.64 13.07 5.67
CA GLU A 14 6.36 13.95 6.60
C GLU A 14 7.64 13.30 7.12
N ALA A 15 7.58 12.04 7.55
CA ALA A 15 8.73 11.30 8.06
C ALA A 15 9.85 11.18 7.01
N LEU A 16 9.50 10.87 5.75
CA LEU A 16 10.46 10.80 4.64
C LEU A 16 11.14 12.14 4.39
N ARG A 17 10.40 13.25 4.36
CA ARG A 17 11.01 14.58 4.18
C ARG A 17 11.91 14.97 5.33
N LYS A 18 11.54 14.59 6.56
CA LYS A 18 12.35 14.85 7.75
C LYS A 18 13.68 14.08 7.74
N ILE A 19 13.66 12.82 7.30
CA ILE A 19 14.83 11.93 7.30
C ILE A 19 15.71 12.14 6.07
N CYS A 20 15.10 12.24 4.89
CA CYS A 20 15.80 12.31 3.60
C CYS A 20 16.08 13.74 3.13
N GLY A 21 15.46 14.74 3.78
CA GLY A 21 15.55 16.14 3.39
C GLY A 21 14.52 16.55 2.32
N PRO A 22 14.51 17.84 1.94
CA PRO A 22 13.51 18.40 1.03
C PRO A 22 13.61 17.90 -0.42
N GLU A 23 14.74 17.35 -0.82
CA GLU A 23 14.99 16.84 -2.18
C GLU A 23 14.31 15.50 -2.45
N VAL A 24 13.74 14.84 -1.43
CA VAL A 24 13.01 13.58 -1.64
C VAL A 24 11.76 13.82 -2.47
N VAL A 25 11.69 13.17 -3.62
CA VAL A 25 10.52 13.23 -4.51
C VAL A 25 9.53 12.14 -4.10
N ILE A 26 8.31 12.55 -3.75
CA ILE A 26 7.23 11.63 -3.39
C ILE A 26 6.16 11.70 -4.49
N ALA A 27 6.16 10.72 -5.39
CA ALA A 27 5.03 10.49 -6.29
C ALA A 27 3.88 9.87 -5.48
N ALA A 28 2.95 10.71 -5.03
CA ALA A 28 1.80 10.31 -4.24
C ALA A 28 0.63 9.92 -5.15
N THR A 29 0.05 8.73 -4.94
CA THR A 29 -1.08 8.25 -5.72
C THR A 29 -2.22 7.73 -4.85
N SER A 30 -3.45 7.79 -5.36
CA SER A 30 -4.65 7.22 -4.72
C SER A 30 -5.71 6.92 -5.76
N LYS A 31 -6.71 6.10 -5.43
CA LYS A 31 -7.78 5.74 -6.37
C LYS A 31 -8.54 6.95 -6.93
N ASP A 32 -8.74 7.99 -6.12
CA ASP A 32 -9.53 9.17 -6.51
C ASP A 32 -8.65 10.39 -6.89
N GLY A 33 -7.32 10.29 -6.71
CA GLY A 33 -6.39 11.40 -6.93
C GLY A 33 -6.72 12.66 -6.12
N GLY A 34 -6.43 13.82 -6.70
CA GLY A 34 -6.90 15.13 -6.22
C GLY A 34 -5.91 15.91 -5.33
N PRO A 35 -6.31 17.12 -4.90
CA PRO A 35 -5.48 17.95 -4.03
C PRO A 35 -5.39 17.36 -2.61
N HIS A 36 -4.19 17.37 -2.03
CA HIS A 36 -3.92 16.87 -0.69
C HIS A 36 -2.97 17.81 0.07
N PRO A 37 -3.26 18.21 1.33
CA PRO A 37 -2.46 19.19 2.08
C PRO A 37 -0.97 18.83 2.21
N ALA A 38 -0.66 17.55 2.39
CA ALA A 38 0.71 17.07 2.57
C ALA A 38 1.47 16.81 1.25
N PHE A 39 0.78 16.67 0.12
CA PHE A 39 1.39 16.23 -1.15
C PHE A 39 1.21 17.22 -2.30
N GLY A 40 0.39 18.26 -2.14
CA GLY A 40 -0.02 19.11 -3.25
C GLY A 40 -1.00 18.33 -4.13
N GLN A 41 -0.55 17.85 -5.28
CA GLN A 41 -1.37 17.04 -6.18
C GLN A 41 -1.07 15.55 -5.99
N VAL A 42 -2.11 14.76 -5.68
CA VAL A 42 -2.07 13.30 -5.69
C VAL A 42 -2.57 12.83 -7.06
N GLU A 43 -1.81 11.92 -7.67
CA GLU A 43 -2.16 11.32 -8.96
C GLU A 43 -3.22 10.23 -8.77
N GLU A 44 -4.19 10.19 -9.67
CA GLU A 44 -5.19 9.13 -9.70
C GLU A 44 -4.55 7.81 -10.16
N LEU A 45 -4.67 6.77 -9.34
CA LEU A 45 -4.21 5.43 -9.64
C LEU A 45 -5.02 4.40 -8.85
N ASP A 46 -5.84 3.63 -9.56
CA ASP A 46 -6.41 2.38 -9.03
C ASP A 46 -5.37 1.26 -9.18
N VAL A 47 -4.90 0.70 -8.06
CA VAL A 47 -3.90 -0.37 -8.08
C VAL A 47 -4.41 -1.67 -8.71
N THR A 48 -5.72 -1.82 -8.85
CA THR A 48 -6.33 -2.97 -9.54
C THR A 48 -6.31 -2.83 -11.07
N ASP A 49 -5.99 -1.65 -11.60
CA ASP A 49 -5.73 -1.43 -13.02
C ASP A 49 -4.25 -1.68 -13.32
N THR A 50 -3.97 -2.86 -13.86
CA THR A 50 -2.61 -3.27 -14.21
C THR A 50 -1.95 -2.30 -15.19
N ALA A 51 -2.66 -1.79 -16.19
CA ALA A 51 -2.09 -0.90 -17.20
C ALA A 51 -1.69 0.44 -16.58
N ALA A 52 -2.59 1.03 -15.78
CA ALA A 52 -2.32 2.28 -15.07
C ALA A 52 -1.11 2.15 -14.12
N VAL A 53 -0.99 1.02 -13.39
CA VAL A 53 0.15 0.75 -12.50
C VAL A 53 1.46 0.67 -13.29
N HIS A 54 1.46 -0.02 -14.43
CA HIS A 54 2.62 -0.09 -15.31
C HIS A 54 3.04 1.27 -15.86
N GLU A 55 2.08 2.08 -16.31
CA GLU A 55 2.34 3.43 -16.80
C GLU A 55 2.91 4.34 -15.71
N ALA A 56 2.35 4.29 -14.49
CA ALA A 56 2.86 5.05 -13.36
C ALA A 56 4.29 4.62 -12.99
N MET A 57 4.59 3.32 -13.01
CA MET A 57 5.95 2.82 -12.75
C MET A 57 6.95 3.29 -13.81
N ALA A 58 6.59 3.22 -15.09
CA ALA A 58 7.45 3.67 -16.20
C ALA A 58 7.69 5.18 -16.19
N ARG A 59 6.68 5.95 -15.79
CA ARG A 59 6.74 7.41 -15.70
C ARG A 59 7.63 7.89 -14.55
N HIS A 60 7.44 7.31 -13.36
CA HIS A 60 8.12 7.77 -12.15
C HIS A 60 9.47 7.11 -11.90
N ARG A 61 9.68 5.89 -12.43
CA ARG A 61 10.89 5.06 -12.22
C ARG A 61 11.44 5.15 -10.78
N PRO A 62 10.62 4.84 -9.77
CA PRO A 62 10.98 5.07 -8.38
C PRO A 62 12.13 4.17 -7.93
N THR A 63 12.93 4.64 -6.98
CA THR A 63 13.90 3.80 -6.25
C THR A 63 13.25 3.01 -5.12
N HIS A 64 12.11 3.49 -4.61
CA HIS A 64 11.34 2.87 -3.54
C HIS A 64 9.84 3.02 -3.79
N VAL A 65 9.10 1.97 -3.50
CA VAL A 65 7.63 1.96 -3.48
C VAL A 65 7.17 1.58 -2.10
N ILE A 66 6.48 2.50 -1.44
CA ILE A 66 5.68 2.23 -0.25
C ILE A 66 4.25 2.01 -0.71
N HIS A 67 3.75 0.78 -0.56
CA HIS A 67 2.42 0.38 -1.00
C HIS A 67 1.44 0.42 0.17
N LEU A 68 0.63 1.48 0.26
CA LEU A 68 -0.38 1.69 1.31
C LEU A 68 -1.82 1.53 0.80
N ALA A 69 -2.02 1.32 -0.50
CA ALA A 69 -3.34 1.18 -1.08
C ALA A 69 -4.02 -0.12 -0.60
N ALA A 70 -5.03 0.03 0.25
CA ALA A 70 -5.80 -1.07 0.82
C ALA A 70 -7.20 -0.58 1.24
N VAL A 71 -8.12 -1.52 1.47
CA VAL A 71 -9.36 -1.25 2.20
C VAL A 71 -9.05 -1.37 3.68
N ALA A 72 -8.87 -0.25 4.38
CA ALA A 72 -8.35 -0.27 5.75
C ALA A 72 -9.36 -0.71 6.83
N ALA A 73 -10.67 -0.61 6.56
CA ALA A 73 -11.72 -0.92 7.53
C ALA A 73 -12.22 -2.38 7.35
N PRO A 74 -12.10 -3.27 8.35
CA PRO A 74 -12.55 -4.66 8.24
C PRO A 74 -14.02 -4.81 7.84
N ASP A 75 -14.92 -4.01 8.42
CA ASP A 75 -16.35 -4.06 8.09
C ASP A 75 -16.61 -3.70 6.61
N ALA A 76 -15.88 -2.72 6.06
CA ALA A 76 -15.98 -2.35 4.66
C ALA A 76 -15.39 -3.43 3.74
N ALA A 77 -14.30 -4.06 4.19
CA ALA A 77 -13.68 -5.17 3.47
C ALA A 77 -14.60 -6.40 3.41
N GLN A 78 -15.28 -6.71 4.52
CA GLN A 78 -16.28 -7.77 4.63
C GLN A 78 -17.55 -7.50 3.82
N ALA A 79 -17.94 -6.24 3.67
CA ALA A 79 -19.08 -5.87 2.83
C ALA A 79 -18.85 -6.16 1.33
N ASN A 80 -17.59 -6.22 0.87
CA ASN A 80 -17.27 -6.58 -0.51
C ASN A 80 -15.94 -7.36 -0.63
N PRO A 81 -15.92 -8.65 -0.23
CA PRO A 81 -14.70 -9.45 -0.19
C PRO A 81 -13.98 -9.55 -1.53
N ARG A 82 -14.74 -9.68 -2.64
CA ARG A 82 -14.16 -9.74 -3.99
C ARG A 82 -13.37 -8.50 -4.32
N ASN A 83 -13.88 -7.33 -3.98
CA ASN A 83 -13.17 -6.08 -4.21
C ASN A 83 -11.95 -5.95 -3.27
N THR A 84 -12.09 -6.37 -2.02
CA THR A 84 -10.98 -6.43 -1.05
C THR A 84 -9.83 -7.27 -1.59
N TRP A 85 -10.10 -8.48 -2.05
CA TRP A 85 -9.09 -9.38 -2.62
C TRP A 85 -8.42 -8.76 -3.85
N ARG A 86 -9.21 -8.15 -4.74
CA ARG A 86 -8.66 -7.43 -5.90
C ARG A 86 -7.69 -6.32 -5.49
N ILE A 87 -8.00 -5.59 -4.42
CA ILE A 87 -7.12 -4.49 -3.96
C ILE A 87 -5.90 -5.05 -3.21
N HIS A 88 -6.12 -5.93 -2.23
CA HIS A 88 -5.06 -6.42 -1.33
C HIS A 88 -4.11 -7.39 -2.02
N VAL A 89 -4.63 -8.28 -2.86
CA VAL A 89 -3.85 -9.33 -3.53
C VAL A 89 -3.47 -8.87 -4.94
N ASP A 90 -4.44 -8.69 -5.83
CA ASP A 90 -4.14 -8.38 -7.24
C ASP A 90 -3.47 -7.01 -7.37
N GLY A 91 -3.89 -6.02 -6.58
CA GLY A 91 -3.28 -4.69 -6.56
C GLY A 91 -1.83 -4.71 -6.08
N ALA A 92 -1.50 -5.51 -5.07
CA ALA A 92 -0.12 -5.69 -4.63
C ALA A 92 0.72 -6.43 -5.68
N LEU A 93 0.16 -7.47 -6.31
CA LEU A 93 0.81 -8.21 -7.40
C LEU A 93 1.09 -7.32 -8.61
N ASN A 94 0.13 -6.46 -9.00
CA ASN A 94 0.31 -5.50 -10.08
C ASN A 94 1.52 -4.59 -9.83
N VAL A 95 1.63 -4.05 -8.61
CA VAL A 95 2.74 -3.18 -8.22
C VAL A 95 4.07 -3.94 -8.23
N ALA A 96 4.12 -5.13 -7.64
CA ALA A 96 5.33 -5.96 -7.61
C ALA A 96 5.78 -6.35 -9.04
N ASN A 97 4.86 -6.76 -9.90
CA ASN A 97 5.16 -7.10 -11.29
C ASN A 97 5.62 -5.88 -12.09
N ALA A 98 5.03 -4.70 -11.88
CA ALA A 98 5.47 -3.47 -12.52
C ALA A 98 6.90 -3.09 -12.11
N ILE A 99 7.24 -3.26 -10.82
CA ILE A 99 8.61 -3.08 -10.30
C ILE A 99 9.57 -4.02 -11.02
N LEU A 100 9.30 -5.33 -11.02
CA LEU A 100 10.18 -6.33 -11.65
C LEU A 100 10.43 -6.05 -13.14
N ASN A 101 9.41 -5.57 -13.85
CA ASN A 101 9.51 -5.31 -15.28
C ASN A 101 10.19 -3.98 -15.64
N THR A 102 10.16 -2.98 -14.77
CA THR A 102 10.51 -1.59 -15.15
C THR A 102 11.62 -0.99 -14.30
N ALA A 103 11.71 -1.38 -13.04
CA ALA A 103 12.65 -0.88 -12.05
C ALA A 103 13.03 -2.01 -11.07
N PRO A 104 13.73 -3.07 -11.53
CA PRO A 104 13.99 -4.26 -10.71
C PRO A 104 14.84 -3.99 -9.46
N ASP A 105 15.58 -2.87 -9.42
CA ASP A 105 16.35 -2.43 -8.25
C ASP A 105 15.50 -1.62 -7.24
N CYS A 106 14.21 -1.42 -7.51
CA CYS A 106 13.29 -0.69 -6.65
C CYS A 106 12.93 -1.49 -5.41
N TRP A 107 13.05 -0.86 -4.23
CA TRP A 107 12.64 -1.47 -2.98
C TRP A 107 11.12 -1.39 -2.81
N LEU A 108 10.48 -2.53 -2.53
CA LEU A 108 9.06 -2.57 -2.17
C LEU A 108 8.90 -2.69 -0.65
N VAL A 109 8.21 -1.73 -0.05
CA VAL A 109 7.64 -1.83 1.30
C VAL A 109 6.14 -2.07 1.14
N HIS A 110 5.73 -3.34 1.27
CA HIS A 110 4.33 -3.72 1.29
C HIS A 110 3.81 -3.69 2.73
N VAL A 111 2.77 -2.89 2.99
CA VAL A 111 2.23 -2.71 4.34
C VAL A 111 1.11 -3.72 4.59
N GLY A 112 1.42 -4.74 5.38
CA GLY A 112 0.43 -5.71 5.88
C GLY A 112 -0.29 -5.23 7.13
N SER A 113 -0.96 -6.16 7.82
CA SER A 113 -1.71 -5.90 9.05
C SER A 113 -1.42 -6.95 10.11
N GLY A 114 -1.53 -6.60 11.39
CA GLY A 114 -1.48 -7.58 12.48
C GLY A 114 -2.68 -8.54 12.48
N LEU A 115 -3.74 -8.25 11.73
CA LEU A 115 -4.90 -9.12 11.62
C LEU A 115 -4.60 -10.46 10.92
N VAL A 116 -3.49 -10.56 10.17
CA VAL A 116 -2.99 -11.83 9.57
C VAL A 116 -2.77 -12.93 10.61
N TYR A 117 -2.50 -12.58 11.87
CA TYR A 117 -2.31 -13.55 12.94
C TYR A 117 -3.64 -14.14 13.45
N GLY A 118 -4.77 -13.46 13.25
CA GLY A 118 -6.13 -13.89 13.60
C GLY A 118 -6.24 -14.75 14.87
N GLU A 119 -6.56 -16.04 14.72
CA GLU A 119 -6.72 -16.97 15.87
C GLU A 119 -5.48 -17.05 16.77
N SER A 120 -4.28 -16.95 16.23
CA SER A 120 -3.03 -17.00 17.00
C SER A 120 -2.89 -15.84 17.99
N ALA A 121 -3.54 -14.70 17.70
CA ALA A 121 -3.57 -13.54 18.59
C ALA A 121 -4.42 -13.76 19.85
N LYS A 122 -5.30 -14.78 19.87
CA LYS A 122 -6.19 -15.06 21.02
C LYS A 122 -5.48 -15.72 22.20
N THR A 123 -4.18 -16.01 22.07
CA THR A 123 -3.36 -16.59 23.15
C THR A 123 -3.09 -15.63 24.31
N GLY A 124 -3.36 -14.33 24.13
CA GLY A 124 -3.15 -13.30 25.15
C GLY A 124 -1.66 -12.98 25.41
N ARG A 125 -0.77 -13.40 24.51
CA ARG A 125 0.67 -13.13 24.57
C ARG A 125 1.06 -12.18 23.44
N PRO A 126 2.12 -11.38 23.61
CA PRO A 126 2.73 -10.66 22.49
C PRO A 126 3.12 -11.65 21.38
N LEU A 127 2.88 -11.25 20.14
CA LEU A 127 3.21 -12.04 18.96
C LEU A 127 4.54 -11.57 18.37
N ASP A 128 5.19 -12.45 17.61
CA ASP A 128 6.38 -12.17 16.81
C ASP A 128 6.19 -12.66 15.36
N GLU A 129 7.12 -12.33 14.48
CA GLU A 129 7.05 -12.69 13.05
C GLU A 129 7.17 -14.19 12.78
N SER A 130 7.46 -15.03 13.79
CA SER A 130 7.43 -16.49 13.68
C SER A 130 6.08 -17.10 14.07
N THR A 131 5.16 -16.28 14.58
CA THR A 131 3.81 -16.70 14.96
C THR A 131 3.02 -17.16 13.73
N LEU A 132 2.31 -18.28 13.87
CA LEU A 132 1.49 -18.83 12.79
C LEU A 132 0.44 -17.80 12.33
N LEU A 133 0.40 -17.56 11.02
CA LEU A 133 -0.68 -16.79 10.39
C LEU A 133 -1.97 -17.63 10.40
N ALA A 134 -3.04 -17.07 10.94
CA ALA A 134 -4.34 -17.72 11.06
C ALA A 134 -5.48 -16.70 10.89
N PRO A 135 -5.55 -16.02 9.72
CA PRO A 135 -6.55 -14.98 9.46
C PRO A 135 -7.98 -15.54 9.55
N VAL A 136 -8.92 -14.68 9.95
CA VAL A 136 -10.31 -15.07 10.28
C VAL A 136 -11.36 -14.36 9.41
N ASP A 137 -10.93 -13.48 8.53
CA ASP A 137 -11.78 -12.66 7.65
C ASP A 137 -11.07 -12.40 6.31
N ASP A 138 -11.78 -11.82 5.34
CA ASP A 138 -11.28 -11.48 4.00
C ASP A 138 -10.43 -10.21 3.93
N TYR A 139 -10.33 -9.46 5.03
CA TYR A 139 -9.43 -8.32 5.10
C TYR A 139 -7.98 -8.81 5.24
N ALA A 140 -7.79 -9.83 6.11
CA ALA A 140 -6.51 -10.35 6.56
C ALA A 140 -5.87 -11.38 5.62
#